data_AF-A0A7V8Z263-F1
#
_entry.id   AF-A0A7V8Z263-F1
#
_cell.length_a   1.000
_cell.length_b   1.000
_cell.length_c   1.000
_cell.angle_alpha   90.00
_cell.angle_beta   90.00
_cell.angle_gamma   90.00
#
_symmetry.space_group_name_H-M   'P 1'
#
loop_
_entity.id
_entity.type
_entity.pdbx_description
1 polymer ?
#
loop_
_entity_poly.entity_id
_entity_poly.type
_entity_poly.pdbx_seq_one_letter_code
_entity_poly.pdbx_strand_id
1 'polypeptide(L)' 'RNIMEEGGCGLDYRRQRVHLTDPQLITTEEGMAAMPPPVRAMLRALDVTEFVRLQR' A
#
# COMPACT_ATOMS: atom_id res chain seq x y z
N ARG A 1 -7.10 -12.05 -11.72
CA ARG A 1 -5.83 -12.21 -10.99
C ARG A 1 -5.66 -11.00 -10.09
N ASN A 2 -5.13 -11.20 -8.89
CA ASN A 2 -4.92 -10.11 -7.94
C ASN A 2 -3.44 -9.70 -7.89
N ILE A 3 -3.15 -8.58 -7.24
CA ILE A 3 -1.81 -8.01 -7.20
C ILE A 3 -0.81 -8.93 -6.48
N MET A 4 -1.28 -9.73 -5.51
CA MET A 4 -0.47 -10.68 -4.77
C MET A 4 -0.02 -11.84 -5.65
N GLU A 5 -0.89 -12.31 -6.55
CA GLU A 5 -0.60 -13.36 -7.53
C GLU A 5 0.28 -12.86 -8.69
N GLU A 6 0.10 -11.61 -9.11
CA GLU A 6 0.86 -11.03 -10.23
C GLU A 6 2.21 -10.45 -9.82
N GLY A 7 2.45 -10.24 -8.52
CA GLY A 7 3.69 -9.66 -8.01
C GLY A 7 3.80 -8.14 -8.25
N GLY A 8 2.74 -7.48 -8.69
CA GLY A 8 2.74 -6.06 -9.01
C GLY A 8 1.56 -5.58 -9.85
N CYS A 9 1.55 -4.28 -10.18
CA CYS A 9 0.57 -3.68 -11.09
C CYS A 9 1.13 -2.45 -11.83
N GLY A 10 0.34 -1.88 -12.73
CA GLY A 10 0.60 -0.55 -13.31
C GLY A 10 -0.36 0.48 -12.72
N LEU A 11 0.17 1.62 -12.29
CA LEU A 11 -0.59 2.76 -11.79
C LEU A 11 -0.42 3.96 -12.74
N ASP A 12 -1.52 4.47 -13.29
CA ASP A 12 -1.50 5.72 -14.06
C ASP A 12 -1.63 6.91 -13.09
N TYR A 13 -0.52 7.59 -12.84
CA TYR A 13 -0.42 8.71 -11.90
C TYR A 13 0.25 9.91 -12.56
N ARG A 14 -0.39 11.09 -12.49
CA ARG A 14 0.11 12.34 -13.09
C ARG A 14 0.52 12.19 -14.57
N ARG A 15 -0.30 11.50 -15.38
CA ARG A 15 -0.04 11.17 -16.79
C ARG A 15 1.20 10.29 -17.03
N GLN A 16 1.72 9.66 -15.99
CA GLN A 16 2.80 8.68 -16.08
C GLN A 16 2.29 7.31 -15.68
N ARG A 17 2.71 6.28 -16.40
CA ARG A 17 2.49 4.90 -15.97
C ARG A 17 3.64 4.47 -15.07
N VAL A 18 3.33 4.18 -13.82
CA VAL A 18 4.25 3.71 -12.80
C VAL A 18 4.08 2.21 -12.66
N HIS A 19 5.16 1.44 -12.75
CA HIS A 19 5.12 0.04 -12.38
C HIS A 19 5.32 -0.08 -10.88
N LEU A 20 4.45 -0.86 -10.23
CA LEU A 20 4.51 -1.12 -8.80
C LEU A 20 4.72 -2.61 -8.61
N THR A 21 5.67 -2.99 -7.76
CA THR A 21 6.11 -4.37 -7.55
C THR A 21 6.20 -4.69 -6.06
N ASP A 22 6.59 -5.92 -5.72
CA ASP A 22 6.81 -6.39 -4.35
C ASP A 22 5.62 -6.13 -3.42
N PRO A 23 4.46 -6.77 -3.71
CA PRO A 23 3.26 -6.62 -2.90
C PRO A 23 3.47 -7.26 -1.53
N GLN A 24 3.42 -6.44 -0.48
CA GLN A 24 3.52 -6.88 0.91
C GLN A 24 2.23 -6.54 1.64
N LEU A 25 1.56 -7.56 2.20
CA LEU A 25 0.40 -7.35 3.06
C LEU A 25 0.88 -6.97 4.46
N ILE A 26 0.49 -5.78 4.90
CA ILE A 26 0.82 -5.26 6.22
C ILE A 26 -0.42 -5.36 7.10
N THR A 27 -0.34 -6.19 8.13
CA THR A 27 -1.44 -6.50 9.06
C THR A 27 -1.14 -6.12 10.52
N THR A 28 0.10 -5.71 10.81
CA THR A 28 0.55 -5.44 12.18
C THR A 28 0.58 -3.94 12.49
N GLU A 29 0.35 -3.58 13.76
CA GLU A 29 0.53 -2.21 14.25
C GLU A 29 1.95 -1.67 13.96
N GLU A 30 2.97 -2.53 13.96
CA GLU A 30 4.34 -2.16 13.63
C GLU A 30 4.46 -1.64 12.19
N GLY A 31 3.76 -2.27 11.26
CA GLY A 31 3.72 -1.81 9.87
C GLY A 31 2.91 -0.52 9.69
N MET A 32 1.85 -0.31 10.49
CA MET A 32 1.17 0.99 10.54
C MET A 32 2.05 2.09 11.16
N ALA A 33 2.90 1.76 12.13
CA ALA A 33 3.80 2.70 12.77
C ALA A 33 4.84 3.26 11.78
N ALA A 34 5.22 2.47 10.77
CA ALA A 34 6.10 2.88 9.67
C ALA A 34 5.46 3.88 8.69
N MET A 35 4.15 4.14 8.78
CA MET A 35 3.49 5.14 7.95
C MET A 35 3.71 6.57 8.47
N PRO A 36 3.83 7.57 7.57
CA PRO A 36 3.89 8.97 7.96
C PRO A 36 2.70 9.36 8.86
N PRO A 37 2.88 10.25 9.85
CA PRO A 37 1.83 10.62 10.81
C PRO A 37 0.46 10.97 10.21
N PRO A 38 0.34 11.78 9.13
CA PRO A 38 -0.97 12.09 8.55
C PRO A 38 -1.64 10.86 7.91
N VAL A 39 -0.85 9.98 7.27
CA VAL A 39 -1.37 8.75 6.65
C VAL A 39 -1.86 7.80 7.73
N ARG A 40 -1.09 7.61 8.80
CA ARG A 40 -1.48 6.75 9.93
C ARG A 40 -2.77 7.22 10.60
N ALA A 41 -2.93 8.52 10.81
CA ALA A 41 -4.15 9.08 11.39
C ALA A 41 -5.38 8.81 10.49
N MET A 42 -5.21 8.98 9.17
CA MET A 42 -6.28 8.70 8.20
C MET A 42 -6.65 7.22 8.16
N LEU A 43 -5.67 6.32 8.16
CA LEU A 43 -5.91 4.87 8.18
C LEU A 43 -6.70 4.44 9.43
N ARG A 44 -6.32 4.97 10.60
CA ARG A 44 -7.06 4.73 11.86
C ARG A 44 -8.49 5.28 11.82
N ALA A 45 -8.69 6.47 11.25
CA ALA A 45 -10.02 7.06 11.14
C ALA A 45 -10.96 6.26 10.21
N LEU A 46 -10.40 5.50 9.28
CA LEU A 46 -11.13 4.63 8.34
C LEU A 46 -11.24 3.17 8.83
N ASP A 47 -10.79 2.87 10.05
CA ASP A 47 -10.72 1.51 10.63
C ASP A 47 -10.00 0.50 9.72
N VAL A 48 -8.98 0.98 8.98
CA VAL A 48 -8.18 0.12 8.11
C VAL A 48 -7.18 -0.64 8.97
N THR A 49 -7.36 -1.94 9.08
CA THR A 49 -6.49 -2.86 9.83
C THR A 49 -5.41 -3.49 8.96
N GLU A 50 -5.67 -3.61 7.66
CA GLU A 50 -4.79 -4.27 6.70
C GLU A 50 -4.63 -3.43 5.44
N PHE A 51 -3.40 -3.34 4.93
CA PHE A 51 -3.14 -2.64 3.67
C PHE A 51 -1.99 -3.30 2.90
N VAL A 52 -2.02 -3.13 1.58
CA VAL A 52 -0.94 -3.60 0.70
C VAL A 52 0.05 -2.48 0.48
N ARG A 53 1.31 -2.75 0.81
CA ARG A 53 2.45 -1.92 0.45
C ARG A 53 3.04 -2.43 -0.86
N LEU A 54 3.40 -1.51 -1.74
CA LEU A 54 4.06 -1.78 -3.00
C LEU A 54 5.32 -0.91 -3.10
N GLN A 55 6.28 -1.37 -3.88
CA GLN A 55 7.47 -0.61 -4.26
C GLN A 55 7.34 -0.10 -5.70
N ARG A 56 8.09 0.94 -6.05
CA ARG A 56 8.14 1.51 -7.40
C ARG A 56 9.36 0.98 -8.15
#